data_AF-A0A0P8A5F2-F1
#
_entry.id   AF-A0A0P8A5F2-F1
#
_cell.length_a   1.000
_cell.length_b   1.000
_cell.length_c   1.000
_cell.angle_alpha   90.00
_cell.angle_beta   90.00
_cell.angle_gamma   90.00
#
_symmetry.space_group_name_H-M   'P 1'
#
loop_
_entity.id
_entity.type
_entity.pdbx_description
1 polymer ?
#
loop_
_entity_poly.entity_id
_entity_poly.type
_entity_poly.pdbx_seq_one_letter_code
_entity_poly.pdbx_strand_id
1 'polypeptide(L)'
;MQGFGVFVREIDDMMLAGEIDIAVHSMKDVPTERPPELTIAAVMKRDSPYDFLLTRNNTKLKDLPEGSIIGTTSLRRRAQLSRYRSGFIIKELRGNIDTRLRKLKEGQYDGIFLAQAGLERLKWDLPGERLDPDDFVPSANQGTVVIVTRKDSEAQNAVLVLNDEQTRLETRIERIIIGILGGGCLVPIGAFAQTEGNEIHVRTEVLSVDGKRCVKIDEFINPAEYEKEAKRIGNELNKKGGGKLVDEAVKMFAAKRG
;
A
#
# COMPACT_ATOMS: atom_id res chain seq x y z
N MET A 1 -14.84 14.51 -9.10
CA MET A 1 -14.01 13.29 -9.00
C MET A 1 -14.16 12.74 -7.59
N GLN A 2 -14.71 11.54 -7.41
CA GLN A 2 -14.66 10.85 -6.10
C GLN A 2 -13.63 9.73 -6.22
N GLY A 3 -12.62 9.76 -5.34
CA GLY A 3 -11.69 8.64 -5.17
C GLY A 3 -10.23 9.04 -5.37
N PHE A 4 -9.45 8.82 -4.31
CA PHE A 4 -8.00 8.85 -4.20
C PHE A 4 -7.29 10.14 -4.64
N GLY A 5 -6.63 10.81 -3.69
CA GLY A 5 -5.90 12.04 -3.95
C GLY A 5 -6.73 13.33 -3.92
N VAL A 6 -8.08 13.28 -3.90
CA VAL A 6 -8.91 14.49 -3.73
C VAL A 6 -8.64 15.18 -2.39
N PHE A 7 -8.64 14.41 -1.30
CA PHE A 7 -8.28 14.93 0.02
C PHE A 7 -6.84 15.43 0.10
N VAL A 8 -5.90 14.75 -0.58
CA VAL A 8 -4.51 15.19 -0.62
C VAL A 8 -4.39 16.50 -1.39
N ARG A 9 -5.08 16.63 -2.52
CA ARG A 9 -5.08 17.84 -3.34
C ARG A 9 -5.68 19.04 -2.60
N GLU A 10 -6.78 18.86 -1.88
CA GLU A 10 -7.35 19.95 -1.06
C GLU A 10 -6.35 20.43 0.00
N ILE A 11 -5.65 19.50 0.65
CA ILE A 11 -4.59 19.83 1.63
C ILE A 11 -3.40 20.52 0.94
N ASP A 12 -3.03 20.10 -0.26
CA ASP A 12 -1.97 20.72 -1.07
C ASP A 12 -2.33 22.17 -1.41
N ASP A 13 -3.57 22.41 -1.85
CA ASP A 13 -4.07 23.74 -2.19
C ASP A 13 -4.04 24.67 -0.96
N MET A 14 -4.48 24.19 0.22
CA MET A 14 -4.39 24.94 1.48
C MET A 14 -2.93 25.27 1.86
N MET A 15 -2.01 24.33 1.66
CA MET A 15 -0.58 24.53 1.95
C MET A 15 0.05 25.55 1.01
N LEU A 16 -0.31 25.52 -0.27
CA LEU A 16 0.14 26.50 -1.28
C LEU A 16 -0.45 27.89 -1.01
N ALA A 17 -1.69 27.96 -0.53
CA ALA A 17 -2.35 29.21 -0.12
C ALA A 17 -1.79 29.79 1.20
N GLY A 18 -0.94 29.05 1.92
CA GLY A 18 -0.39 29.48 3.21
C GLY A 18 -1.35 29.33 4.39
N GLU A 19 -2.45 28.61 4.23
CA GLU A 19 -3.43 28.36 5.30
C GLU A 19 -2.94 27.34 6.32
N ILE A 20 -2.04 26.45 5.90
CA ILE A 20 -1.37 25.46 6.74
C ILE A 20 0.12 25.41 6.42
N ASP A 21 0.92 25.03 7.41
CA ASP A 21 2.38 24.88 7.25
C ASP A 21 2.82 23.42 7.14
N ILE A 22 2.03 22.52 7.75
CA ILE A 22 2.34 21.10 7.86
C ILE A 22 1.09 20.29 7.53
N ALA A 23 1.28 19.22 6.74
CA ALA A 23 0.28 18.19 6.52
C ALA A 23 0.84 16.81 6.84
N VAL A 24 0.00 15.95 7.43
CA VAL A 24 0.37 14.60 7.85
C VAL A 24 -0.48 13.59 7.08
N HIS A 25 0.17 12.62 6.43
CA HIS A 25 -0.52 11.63 5.60
C HIS A 25 -0.02 10.21 5.89
N SER A 26 -0.88 9.22 5.67
CA SER A 26 -0.40 7.87 5.38
C SER A 26 0.27 7.89 4.00
N MET A 27 1.54 7.47 3.91
CA MET A 27 2.36 7.67 2.72
C MET A 27 1.80 6.97 1.47
N LYS A 28 1.17 5.81 1.66
CA LYS A 28 0.50 5.06 0.59
C LYS A 28 -0.61 5.85 -0.11
N ASP A 29 -1.21 6.85 0.56
CA ASP A 29 -2.29 7.67 0.03
C ASP A 29 -1.76 8.94 -0.66
N VAL A 30 -0.45 9.20 -0.56
CA VAL A 30 0.21 10.37 -1.18
C VAL A 30 0.58 10.03 -2.62
N PRO A 31 0.07 10.77 -3.63
CA PRO A 31 0.44 10.58 -5.04
C PRO A 31 1.93 10.84 -5.31
N THR A 32 2.50 10.16 -6.29
CA THR A 32 3.90 10.34 -6.71
C THR A 32 4.15 11.72 -7.32
N GLU A 33 3.21 12.21 -8.12
CA GLU A 33 3.25 13.54 -8.73
C GLU A 33 2.49 14.54 -7.85
N ARG A 34 3.17 15.63 -7.49
CA ARG A 34 2.66 16.70 -6.62
C ARG A 34 3.28 18.04 -7.03
N PRO A 35 2.70 19.18 -6.61
CA PRO A 35 3.25 20.49 -6.91
C PRO A 35 4.73 20.58 -6.49
N PRO A 36 5.62 21.11 -7.34
CA PRO A 36 7.06 21.14 -7.07
C PRO A 36 7.45 22.02 -5.88
N GLU A 37 6.56 22.86 -5.38
CA GLU A 37 6.73 23.71 -4.19
C GLU A 37 6.59 22.92 -2.88
N LEU A 38 5.96 21.74 -2.94
CA LEU A 38 5.73 20.88 -1.77
C LEU A 38 6.78 19.77 -1.70
N THR A 39 7.09 19.31 -0.50
CA THR A 39 8.05 18.23 -0.28
C THR A 39 7.64 17.32 0.88
N ILE A 40 8.01 16.04 0.80
CA ILE A 40 7.97 15.14 1.95
C ILE A 40 9.18 15.47 2.83
N ALA A 41 8.97 16.39 3.77
CA ALA A 41 9.98 16.91 4.67
C ALA A 41 10.48 15.84 5.64
N ALA A 42 9.58 15.05 6.22
CA ALA A 42 9.93 13.95 7.12
C ALA A 42 9.17 12.66 6.78
N VAL A 43 9.86 11.53 6.91
CA VAL A 43 9.28 10.19 6.85
C VAL A 43 9.43 9.60 8.23
N MET A 44 8.32 9.35 8.92
CA MET A 44 8.37 8.79 10.28
C MET A 44 8.75 7.31 10.23
N LYS A 45 9.29 6.82 11.35
CA LYS A 45 9.55 5.39 11.55
C LYS A 45 8.34 4.54 11.16
N ARG A 46 8.58 3.48 10.37
CA ARG A 46 7.53 2.59 9.86
C ARG A 46 6.87 1.80 10.98
N ASP A 47 5.54 1.85 11.04
CA ASP A 47 4.72 0.88 11.78
C ASP A 47 4.58 -0.41 10.96
N SER A 48 3.80 -1.39 11.43
CA SER A 48 3.67 -2.66 10.71
C SER A 48 3.23 -2.47 9.24
N PRO A 49 4.04 -2.90 8.25
CA PRO A 49 3.70 -2.81 6.84
C PRO A 49 2.69 -3.89 6.42
N TYR A 50 2.43 -4.88 7.28
CA TYR A 50 1.74 -6.10 6.91
C TYR A 50 0.22 -5.91 6.81
N ASP A 51 -0.39 -6.75 5.97
CA ASP A 51 -1.84 -6.91 5.97
C ASP A 51 -2.25 -7.81 7.14
N PHE A 52 -3.41 -7.50 7.72
CA PHE A 52 -3.97 -8.21 8.85
C PHE A 52 -5.36 -8.73 8.48
N LEU A 53 -5.59 -10.03 8.67
CA LEU A 53 -6.88 -10.68 8.48
C LEU A 53 -7.57 -10.83 9.83
N LEU A 54 -8.75 -10.21 9.93
CA LEU A 54 -9.68 -10.49 11.03
C LEU A 54 -10.74 -11.44 10.52
N THR A 55 -11.05 -12.47 11.28
CA THR A 55 -12.15 -13.40 10.99
C THR A 55 -13.13 -13.41 12.15
N ARG A 56 -14.40 -13.72 11.86
CA ARG A 56 -15.47 -13.65 12.89
C ARG A 56 -15.18 -14.57 14.08
N ASN A 57 -14.55 -15.71 13.83
CA ASN A 57 -14.29 -16.75 14.81
C ASN A 57 -12.79 -16.97 15.08
N ASN A 58 -11.92 -16.01 14.72
CA ASN A 58 -10.46 -16.11 14.83
C ASN A 58 -9.85 -17.33 14.11
N THR A 59 -10.55 -17.85 13.11
CA THR A 59 -10.06 -18.88 12.19
C THR A 59 -8.93 -18.29 11.35
N LYS A 60 -7.81 -19.01 11.23
CA LYS A 60 -6.71 -18.63 10.35
C LYS A 60 -7.13 -18.74 8.89
N LEU A 61 -6.49 -17.98 8.03
CA LEU A 61 -6.76 -17.94 6.59
C LEU A 61 -6.75 -19.34 5.97
N LYS A 62 -5.73 -20.14 6.30
CA LYS A 62 -5.57 -21.52 5.79
C LYS A 62 -6.73 -22.45 6.18
N ASP A 63 -7.35 -22.19 7.33
CA ASP A 63 -8.38 -23.04 7.94
C ASP A 63 -9.81 -22.54 7.64
N LEU A 64 -9.96 -21.40 6.97
CA LEU A 64 -11.28 -20.92 6.55
C LEU A 64 -11.90 -21.89 5.53
N PRO A 65 -13.21 -22.15 5.58
CA PRO A 65 -13.87 -23.05 4.63
C PRO A 65 -13.94 -22.43 3.22
N GLU A 66 -14.08 -23.30 2.22
CA GLU A 66 -14.47 -22.87 0.88
C GLU A 66 -15.83 -22.15 0.93
N GLY A 67 -16.03 -21.14 0.08
CA GLY A 67 -17.20 -20.28 0.09
C GLY A 67 -17.16 -19.15 1.12
N SER A 68 -16.16 -19.08 2.00
CA SER A 68 -16.03 -17.98 2.99
C SER A 68 -16.05 -16.61 2.33
N ILE A 69 -16.80 -15.68 2.90
CA ILE A 69 -16.98 -14.33 2.38
C ILE A 69 -15.90 -13.41 2.95
N ILE A 70 -14.98 -12.93 2.10
CA ILE A 70 -13.87 -12.06 2.50
C ILE A 70 -14.08 -10.63 2.02
N GLY A 71 -14.03 -9.68 2.95
CA GLY A 71 -14.29 -8.27 2.71
C GLY A 71 -13.04 -7.44 2.42
N THR A 72 -12.95 -6.88 1.21
CA THR A 72 -11.92 -5.89 0.83
C THR A 72 -12.28 -5.16 -0.47
N THR A 73 -11.93 -3.88 -0.58
CA THR A 73 -11.97 -3.12 -1.85
C THR A 73 -10.60 -3.06 -2.54
N SER A 74 -9.52 -3.51 -1.89
CA SER A 74 -8.17 -3.47 -2.47
C SER A 74 -8.01 -4.55 -3.52
N LEU A 75 -7.79 -4.16 -4.78
CA LEU A 75 -7.57 -5.10 -5.88
C LEU A 75 -6.33 -5.97 -5.67
N ARG A 76 -5.27 -5.41 -5.08
CA ARG A 76 -4.08 -6.13 -4.65
C ARG A 76 -4.45 -7.31 -3.73
N ARG A 77 -5.11 -7.02 -2.60
CA ARG A 77 -5.51 -8.05 -1.63
C ARG A 77 -6.44 -9.10 -2.24
N ARG A 78 -7.33 -8.67 -3.15
CA ARG A 78 -8.24 -9.58 -3.86
C ARG A 78 -7.49 -10.54 -4.76
N ALA A 79 -6.55 -10.03 -5.56
CA ALA A 79 -5.74 -10.83 -6.47
C ALA A 79 -4.82 -11.80 -5.69
N GLN A 80 -4.15 -11.30 -4.65
CA GLN A 80 -3.31 -12.12 -3.75
C GLN A 80 -4.11 -13.23 -3.08
N LEU A 81 -5.29 -12.92 -2.51
CA LEU A 81 -6.14 -13.94 -1.90
C LEU A 81 -6.59 -15.00 -2.91
N SER A 82 -6.97 -14.57 -4.12
CA SER A 82 -7.42 -15.49 -5.18
C SER A 82 -6.28 -16.39 -5.66
N ARG A 83 -5.04 -15.88 -5.64
CA ARG A 83 -3.82 -16.63 -5.96
C ARG A 83 -3.42 -17.60 -4.83
N TYR A 84 -3.58 -17.18 -3.58
CA TYR A 84 -3.26 -17.98 -2.40
C TYR A 84 -4.13 -19.24 -2.33
N ARG A 85 -5.45 -19.09 -2.50
CA ARG A 85 -6.38 -20.23 -2.54
C ARG A 85 -7.66 -19.87 -3.29
N SER A 86 -8.09 -20.76 -4.20
CA SER A 86 -9.40 -20.65 -4.83
C SER A 86 -10.54 -20.91 -3.84
N GLY A 87 -11.76 -20.52 -4.22
CA GLY A 87 -12.98 -20.86 -3.48
C GLY A 87 -13.47 -19.80 -2.49
N PHE A 88 -12.73 -18.72 -2.27
CA PHE A 88 -13.22 -17.59 -1.46
C PHE A 88 -14.18 -16.69 -2.25
N ILE A 89 -15.24 -16.21 -1.58
CA ILE A 89 -16.17 -15.23 -2.13
C ILE A 89 -15.71 -13.84 -1.70
N ILE A 90 -15.19 -13.05 -2.63
CA ILE A 90 -14.67 -11.72 -2.32
C ILE A 90 -15.78 -10.67 -2.51
N LYS A 91 -16.11 -9.93 -1.46
CA LYS A 91 -17.10 -8.83 -1.49
C LYS A 91 -16.46 -7.48 -1.16
N GLU A 92 -16.95 -6.42 -1.79
CA GLU A 92 -16.48 -5.06 -1.49
C GLU A 92 -16.77 -4.69 -0.04
N LEU A 93 -15.81 -4.06 0.62
CA LEU A 93 -15.94 -3.57 1.99
C LEU A 93 -15.46 -2.12 2.09
N ARG A 94 -16.41 -1.21 2.30
CA ARG A 94 -16.18 0.24 2.46
C ARG A 94 -16.54 0.71 3.87
N GLY A 95 -15.95 1.85 4.25
CA GLY A 95 -16.07 2.48 5.56
C GLY A 95 -14.72 2.62 6.26
N ASN A 96 -14.69 3.40 7.34
CA ASN A 96 -13.59 3.44 8.30
C ASN A 96 -13.47 2.10 9.06
N ILE A 97 -12.46 1.96 9.91
CA ILE A 97 -12.18 0.69 10.59
C ILE A 97 -13.37 0.25 11.46
N ASP A 98 -13.98 1.15 12.23
CA ASP A 98 -15.17 0.86 13.05
C ASP A 98 -16.33 0.27 12.23
N THR A 99 -16.64 0.90 11.09
CA THR A 99 -17.71 0.42 10.21
C THR A 99 -17.41 -0.97 9.67
N ARG A 100 -16.14 -1.24 9.36
CA ARG A 100 -15.71 -2.56 8.87
C ARG A 100 -15.81 -3.63 9.94
N LEU A 101 -15.36 -3.32 11.17
CA LEU A 101 -15.48 -4.24 12.30
C LEU A 101 -16.94 -4.54 12.65
N ARG A 102 -17.81 -3.53 12.60
CA ARG A 102 -19.25 -3.72 12.80
C ARG A 102 -19.82 -4.71 11.76
N LYS A 103 -19.52 -4.51 10.48
CA LYS A 103 -19.98 -5.41 9.40
C LYS A 103 -19.46 -6.84 9.55
N LEU A 104 -18.23 -7.02 10.05
CA LEU A 104 -17.69 -8.35 10.39
C LEU A 104 -18.50 -8.98 11.54
N LYS A 105 -18.74 -8.23 12.62
CA LYS A 105 -19.53 -8.70 13.79
C LYS A 105 -20.96 -9.06 13.43
N GLU A 106 -21.59 -8.29 12.54
CA GLU A 106 -22.93 -8.53 12.01
C GLU A 106 -23.01 -9.75 11.05
N GLY A 107 -21.88 -10.40 10.76
CA GLY A 107 -21.84 -11.60 9.92
C GLY A 107 -22.00 -11.33 8.42
N GLN A 108 -21.83 -10.09 7.95
CA GLN A 108 -21.85 -9.76 6.53
C GLN A 108 -20.63 -10.35 5.78
N TYR A 109 -19.56 -10.64 6.52
CA TYR A 109 -18.31 -11.24 6.06
C TYR A 109 -17.84 -12.27 7.09
N ASP A 110 -17.15 -13.32 6.63
CA ASP A 110 -16.48 -14.30 7.49
C ASP A 110 -15.06 -13.83 7.86
N GLY A 111 -14.45 -13.01 7.01
CA GLY A 111 -13.20 -12.31 7.30
C GLY A 111 -13.06 -10.98 6.55
N ILE A 112 -12.22 -10.09 7.05
CA ILE A 112 -11.94 -8.78 6.45
C ILE A 112 -10.45 -8.47 6.52
N PHE A 113 -9.95 -7.75 5.50
CA PHE A 113 -8.57 -7.26 5.52
C PHE A 113 -8.48 -5.84 6.08
N LEU A 114 -7.49 -5.62 6.95
CA LEU A 114 -7.05 -4.32 7.44
C LEU A 114 -5.54 -4.17 7.25
N ALA A 115 -5.04 -2.94 7.34
CA ALA A 115 -3.59 -2.73 7.48
C ALA A 115 -3.26 -2.83 8.97
N GLN A 116 -2.24 -3.60 9.34
CA GLN A 116 -1.90 -3.82 10.75
C GLN A 116 -1.53 -2.50 11.46
N ALA A 117 -0.76 -1.63 10.81
CA ALA A 117 -0.46 -0.29 11.34
C ALA A 117 -1.70 0.52 11.77
N GLY A 118 -2.83 0.36 11.08
CA GLY A 118 -4.07 1.04 11.47
C GLY A 118 -4.62 0.57 12.82
N LEU A 119 -4.47 -0.72 13.12
CA LEU A 119 -4.87 -1.32 14.41
C LEU A 119 -3.90 -0.92 15.52
N GLU A 120 -2.60 -0.97 15.25
CA GLU A 120 -1.53 -0.61 16.20
C GLU A 120 -1.66 0.84 16.67
N ARG A 121 -1.90 1.78 15.73
CA ARG A 121 -2.09 3.21 16.06
C ARG A 121 -3.31 3.48 16.92
N LEU A 122 -4.38 2.72 16.72
CA LEU A 122 -5.59 2.79 17.54
C LEU A 122 -5.44 2.03 18.87
N LYS A 123 -4.31 1.34 19.08
CA LYS A 123 -4.06 0.45 20.23
C LYS A 123 -5.13 -0.62 20.38
N TRP A 124 -5.61 -1.14 19.25
CA TRP A 124 -6.62 -2.18 19.20
C TRP A 124 -5.97 -3.54 19.16
N ASP A 125 -6.05 -4.25 20.28
CA ASP A 125 -5.66 -5.66 20.38
C ASP A 125 -6.82 -6.54 19.93
N LEU A 126 -6.85 -6.87 18.64
CA LEU A 126 -7.89 -7.69 18.04
C LEU A 126 -7.29 -9.05 17.65
N PRO A 127 -7.98 -10.15 17.99
CA PRO A 127 -7.53 -11.47 17.57
C PRO A 127 -7.67 -11.61 16.06
N GLY A 128 -6.56 -11.93 15.40
CA GLY A 128 -6.47 -12.09 13.97
C GLY A 128 -5.11 -12.57 13.53
N GLU A 129 -4.86 -12.51 12.24
CA GLU A 129 -3.67 -13.07 11.62
C GLU A 129 -2.93 -12.00 10.82
N ARG A 130 -1.66 -11.77 11.17
CA ARG A 130 -0.71 -11.06 10.31
C ARG A 130 -0.36 -11.97 9.14
N LEU A 131 -0.56 -11.48 7.93
CA LEU A 131 -0.29 -12.25 6.72
C LEU A 131 1.18 -12.17 6.33
N ASP A 132 1.69 -13.28 5.80
CA ASP A 132 3.06 -13.43 5.37
C ASP A 132 3.34 -12.56 4.13
N PRO A 133 4.36 -11.69 4.12
CA PRO A 133 4.72 -10.88 2.95
C PRO A 133 5.15 -11.70 1.73
N ASP A 134 5.48 -12.98 1.86
CA ASP A 134 5.86 -13.83 0.73
C ASP A 134 4.64 -14.19 -0.14
N ASP A 135 3.46 -14.32 0.48
CA ASP A 135 2.15 -14.57 -0.16
C ASP A 135 1.32 -13.28 -0.34
N PHE A 136 1.47 -12.32 0.58
CA PHE A 136 0.68 -11.09 0.65
C PHE A 136 1.60 -9.87 0.68
N VAL A 137 2.37 -9.67 -0.40
CA VAL A 137 3.27 -8.52 -0.55
C VAL A 137 2.52 -7.21 -0.24
N PRO A 138 2.96 -6.43 0.77
CA PRO A 138 2.31 -5.16 1.11
C PRO A 138 2.17 -4.20 -0.06
N SER A 139 1.19 -3.30 0.02
CA SER A 139 1.20 -2.13 -0.87
C SER A 139 2.37 -1.23 -0.51
N ALA A 140 2.96 -0.61 -1.52
CA ALA A 140 4.00 0.39 -1.33
C ALA A 140 3.63 1.41 -0.24
N ASN A 141 4.59 1.63 0.64
CA ASN A 141 4.58 2.59 1.72
C ASN A 141 3.48 2.37 2.77
N GLN A 142 2.88 1.18 2.82
CA GLN A 142 1.99 0.81 3.93
C GLN A 142 2.77 0.80 5.24
N GLY A 143 2.13 1.30 6.30
CA GLY A 143 2.74 1.45 7.63
C GLY A 143 3.49 2.76 7.84
N THR A 144 3.66 3.59 6.80
CA THR A 144 4.44 4.83 6.91
C THR A 144 3.56 6.07 7.04
N VAL A 145 3.92 6.96 7.96
CA VAL A 145 3.40 8.33 8.04
C VAL A 145 4.44 9.28 7.48
N VAL A 146 3.99 10.24 6.67
CA VAL A 146 4.84 11.31 6.12
C VAL A 146 4.31 12.67 6.51
N ILE A 147 5.26 13.58 6.65
CA ILE A 147 5.02 14.99 6.93
C ILE A 147 5.42 15.79 5.70
N VAL A 148 4.49 16.58 5.21
CA VAL A 148 4.63 17.41 4.03
C VAL A 148 4.66 18.86 4.45
N THR A 149 5.53 19.64 3.82
CA THR A 149 5.63 21.10 4.01
C THR A 149 5.86 21.78 2.66
N ARG A 150 5.76 23.11 2.64
CA ARG A 150 6.39 23.91 1.59
C ARG A 150 7.92 23.76 1.67
N LYS A 151 8.58 23.73 0.52
CA LYS A 151 10.04 23.75 0.43
C LYS A 151 10.62 25.01 1.05
N ASP A 152 11.79 24.89 1.64
CA ASP A 152 12.60 25.97 2.21
C ASP A 152 11.87 26.80 3.29
N SER A 153 10.86 26.20 3.92
CA SER A 153 10.08 26.82 5.00
C SER A 153 10.66 26.53 6.39
N GLU A 154 10.34 27.37 7.37
CA GLU A 154 10.66 27.11 8.77
C GLU A 154 10.06 25.78 9.25
N ALA A 155 8.83 25.48 8.83
CA ALA A 155 8.16 24.22 9.11
C ALA A 155 8.94 23.00 8.59
N GLN A 156 9.56 23.09 7.40
CA GLN A 156 10.40 22.01 6.88
C GLN A 156 11.54 21.69 7.86
N ASN A 157 12.25 22.72 8.34
CA ASN A 157 13.36 22.55 9.27
C ASN A 157 12.90 21.99 10.62
N ALA A 158 11.75 22.44 11.12
CA ALA A 158 11.20 22.01 12.41
C ALA A 158 10.86 20.51 12.45
N VAL A 159 10.44 19.92 11.33
CA VAL A 159 9.98 18.52 11.28
C VAL A 159 11.10 17.52 10.94
N LEU A 160 12.30 17.97 10.56
CA LEU A 160 13.42 17.10 10.19
C LEU A 160 13.78 16.10 11.31
N VAL A 161 13.62 16.50 12.57
CA VAL A 161 13.89 15.64 13.74
C VAL A 161 13.00 14.38 13.79
N LEU A 162 11.87 14.38 13.08
CA LEU A 162 10.94 13.25 12.99
C LEU A 162 11.33 12.26 11.88
N ASN A 163 12.38 12.54 11.10
CA ASN A 163 12.79 11.72 9.98
C ASN A 163 13.52 10.45 10.43
N ASP A 164 13.07 9.32 9.89
CA ASP A 164 13.73 8.03 10.00
C ASP A 164 14.37 7.67 8.65
N GLU A 165 15.70 7.68 8.60
CA GLU A 165 16.44 7.47 7.35
C GLU A 165 16.23 6.08 6.75
N GLN A 166 16.13 5.05 7.60
CA GLN A 166 15.89 3.68 7.14
C GLN A 166 14.51 3.57 6.48
N THR A 167 13.46 4.06 7.13
CA THR A 167 12.11 4.07 6.55
C THR A 167 12.06 4.91 5.28
N ARG A 168 12.75 6.05 5.25
CA ARG A 168 12.85 6.88 4.04
C ARG A 168 13.48 6.12 2.88
N LEU A 169 14.55 5.38 3.13
CA LEU A 169 15.23 4.56 2.12
C LEU A 169 14.31 3.45 1.58
N GLU A 170 13.75 2.63 2.48
CA GLU A 170 12.83 1.54 2.15
C GLU A 170 11.63 2.04 1.33
N THR A 171 10.97 3.09 1.81
CA THR A 171 9.78 3.63 1.15
C THR A 171 10.09 4.31 -0.18
N ARG A 172 11.29 4.88 -0.34
CA ARG A 172 11.73 5.45 -1.62
C ARG A 172 11.95 4.37 -2.67
N ILE A 173 12.51 3.22 -2.31
CA ILE A 173 12.66 2.06 -3.21
C ILE A 173 11.28 1.61 -3.72
N GLU A 174 10.35 1.38 -2.80
CA GLU A 174 8.97 0.98 -3.13
C GLU A 174 8.31 2.01 -4.07
N ARG A 175 8.50 3.31 -3.78
CA ARG A 175 7.89 4.41 -4.54
C ARG A 175 8.48 4.53 -5.95
N ILE A 176 9.78 4.31 -6.13
CA ILE A 176 10.43 4.27 -7.45
C ILE A 176 9.82 3.13 -8.29
N ILE A 177 9.68 1.94 -7.70
CA ILE A 177 9.19 0.75 -8.41
C ILE A 177 7.74 0.95 -8.88
N ILE A 178 6.83 1.38 -7.99
CA ILE A 178 5.44 1.64 -8.38
C ILE A 178 5.33 2.81 -9.36
N GLY A 179 6.21 3.81 -9.27
CA GLY A 179 6.22 4.96 -10.16
C GLY A 179 6.53 4.56 -11.60
N ILE A 180 7.42 3.58 -11.80
CA ILE A 180 7.75 3.04 -13.11
C ILE A 180 6.62 2.17 -13.66
N LEU A 181 5.98 1.37 -12.82
CA LEU A 181 4.86 0.51 -13.23
C LEU A 181 3.60 1.30 -13.56
N GLY A 182 3.35 2.41 -12.86
CA GLY A 182 2.17 3.24 -13.05
C GLY A 182 0.87 2.58 -12.56
N GLY A 183 -0.28 3.12 -12.99
CA GLY A 183 -1.61 2.55 -12.75
C GLY A 183 -2.20 2.78 -11.35
N GLY A 184 -1.40 3.17 -10.36
CA GLY A 184 -1.84 3.56 -9.02
C GLY A 184 -2.71 2.49 -8.33
N CYS A 185 -3.72 2.91 -7.56
CA CYS A 185 -4.60 2.00 -6.82
C CYS A 185 -5.53 1.13 -7.67
N LEU A 186 -5.56 1.34 -9.00
CA LEU A 186 -6.40 0.57 -9.93
C LEU A 186 -5.73 -0.74 -10.36
N VAL A 187 -4.47 -0.97 -9.99
CA VAL A 187 -3.72 -2.16 -10.35
C VAL A 187 -3.39 -3.00 -9.10
N PRO A 188 -3.53 -4.34 -9.16
CA PRO A 188 -3.02 -5.24 -8.14
C PRO A 188 -1.47 -5.25 -8.13
N ILE A 189 -0.85 -4.31 -7.39
CA ILE A 189 0.61 -4.20 -7.27
C ILE A 189 1.03 -4.25 -5.81
N GLY A 190 1.92 -5.18 -5.47
CA GLY A 190 2.65 -5.22 -4.20
C GLY A 190 4.08 -4.72 -4.39
N ALA A 191 4.59 -3.93 -3.44
CA ALA A 191 5.98 -3.52 -3.40
C ALA A 191 6.37 -3.24 -1.95
N PHE A 192 7.32 -4.02 -1.45
CA PHE A 192 7.76 -3.99 -0.07
C PHE A 192 9.27 -4.11 0.00
N ALA A 193 9.93 -3.09 0.56
CA ALA A 193 11.35 -3.08 0.83
C ALA A 193 11.58 -3.10 2.34
N GLN A 194 12.53 -3.92 2.79
CA GLN A 194 12.88 -4.06 4.20
C GLN A 194 14.39 -4.21 4.33
N THR A 195 15.02 -3.38 5.16
CA THR A 195 16.44 -3.55 5.48
C THR A 195 16.64 -4.81 6.31
N GLU A 196 17.51 -5.70 5.83
CA GLU A 196 17.88 -6.96 6.46
C GLU A 196 19.42 -7.03 6.52
N GLY A 197 19.99 -6.74 7.70
CA GLY A 197 21.44 -6.66 7.86
C GLY A 197 22.03 -5.49 7.04
N ASN A 198 22.90 -5.82 6.09
CA ASN A 198 23.59 -4.84 5.23
C ASN A 198 22.93 -4.67 3.85
N GLU A 199 21.84 -5.39 3.59
CA GLU A 199 21.14 -5.39 2.32
C GLU A 199 19.67 -4.97 2.51
N ILE A 200 18.98 -4.74 1.40
CA ILE A 200 17.55 -4.44 1.42
C ILE A 200 16.84 -5.53 0.63
N HIS A 201 15.98 -6.26 1.32
CA HIS A 201 15.13 -7.26 0.70
C HIS A 201 13.93 -6.58 0.04
N VAL A 202 13.80 -6.75 -1.27
CA VAL A 202 12.75 -6.13 -2.07
C VAL A 202 11.85 -7.20 -2.66
N ARG A 203 10.62 -7.26 -2.15
CA ARG A 203 9.54 -8.11 -2.65
C ARG A 203 8.57 -7.27 -3.47
N THR A 204 8.37 -7.63 -4.73
CA THR A 204 7.49 -6.89 -5.63
C THR A 204 6.69 -7.84 -6.50
N GLU A 205 5.45 -7.45 -6.81
CA GLU A 205 4.63 -8.21 -7.73
C GLU A 205 3.58 -7.35 -8.43
N VAL A 206 3.21 -7.80 -9.63
CA VAL A 206 2.07 -7.28 -10.40
C VAL A 206 1.19 -8.47 -10.76
N LEU A 207 -0.09 -8.41 -10.40
CA LEU A 207 -1.06 -9.48 -10.66
C LEU A 207 -2.17 -9.05 -11.63
N SER A 208 -2.73 -10.01 -12.35
CA SER A 208 -4.03 -9.81 -13.01
C SER A 208 -5.13 -9.60 -11.95
N VAL A 209 -6.21 -8.92 -12.32
CA VAL A 209 -7.34 -8.61 -11.40
C VAL A 209 -7.96 -9.88 -10.79
N ASP A 210 -7.89 -11.01 -11.49
CA ASP A 210 -8.35 -12.32 -11.03
C ASP A 210 -7.29 -13.15 -10.28
N GLY A 211 -6.05 -12.64 -10.14
CA GLY A 211 -4.94 -13.29 -9.44
C GLY A 211 -4.27 -14.45 -10.18
N LYS A 212 -4.75 -14.84 -11.36
CA LYS A 212 -4.24 -16.02 -12.09
C LYS A 212 -2.85 -15.83 -12.69
N ARG A 213 -2.55 -14.61 -13.16
CA ARG A 213 -1.23 -14.23 -13.68
C ARG A 213 -0.52 -13.34 -12.68
N CYS A 214 0.78 -13.55 -12.51
CA CYS A 214 1.62 -12.77 -11.63
C CYS A 214 3.04 -12.66 -12.23
N VAL A 215 3.62 -11.47 -12.12
CA VAL A 215 5.05 -11.24 -12.32
C VAL A 215 5.61 -10.81 -10.97
N LYS A 216 6.53 -11.59 -10.41
CA LYS A 216 7.17 -11.35 -9.11
C LYS A 216 8.68 -11.15 -9.27
N ILE A 217 9.24 -10.22 -8.51
CA ILE A 217 10.69 -10.09 -8.28
C ILE A 217 10.90 -10.05 -6.76
N ASP A 218 11.86 -10.84 -6.29
CA ASP A 218 12.12 -11.13 -4.90
C ASP A 218 13.64 -11.28 -4.75
N GLU A 219 14.32 -10.22 -4.31
CA GLU A 219 15.78 -10.15 -4.29
C GLU A 219 16.31 -9.19 -3.23
N PHE A 220 17.59 -9.35 -2.89
CA PHE A 220 18.33 -8.42 -2.05
C PHE A 220 19.07 -7.40 -2.94
N ILE A 221 19.05 -6.13 -2.54
CA ILE A 221 19.73 -5.03 -3.24
C ILE A 221 20.71 -4.30 -2.33
N ASN A 222 21.73 -3.69 -2.92
CA ASN A 222 22.72 -2.90 -2.21
C ASN A 222 22.14 -1.51 -1.85
N PRO A 223 22.12 -1.11 -0.56
CA PRO A 223 21.66 0.22 -0.14
C PRO A 223 22.38 1.38 -0.85
N ALA A 224 23.64 1.23 -1.22
CA ALA A 224 24.41 2.27 -1.89
C ALA A 224 23.98 2.51 -3.35
N GLU A 225 23.39 1.50 -4.02
CA GLU A 225 22.89 1.59 -5.39
C GLU A 225 21.37 1.61 -5.48
N TYR A 226 20.67 1.84 -4.36
CA TYR A 226 19.22 1.59 -4.25
C TYR A 226 18.39 2.23 -5.35
N GLU A 227 18.71 3.45 -5.81
CA GLU A 227 17.94 4.11 -6.87
C GLU A 227 18.07 3.39 -8.22
N LYS A 228 19.29 2.95 -8.56
CA LYS A 228 19.58 2.24 -9.80
C LYS A 228 18.94 0.85 -9.76
N GLU A 229 19.05 0.16 -8.65
CA GLU A 229 18.46 -1.17 -8.44
C GLU A 229 16.93 -1.13 -8.44
N ALA A 230 16.31 -0.19 -7.72
CA ALA A 230 14.87 0.01 -7.73
C ALA A 230 14.34 0.34 -9.15
N LYS A 231 15.07 1.16 -9.91
CA LYS A 231 14.75 1.43 -11.33
C LYS A 231 14.88 0.19 -12.19
N ARG A 232 15.92 -0.63 -11.96
CA ARG A 232 16.09 -1.92 -12.67
C ARG A 232 14.90 -2.84 -12.40
N ILE A 233 14.55 -3.04 -11.13
CA ILE A 233 13.41 -3.89 -10.70
C ILE A 233 12.11 -3.43 -11.37
N GLY A 234 11.77 -2.14 -11.29
CA GLY A 234 10.56 -1.60 -11.91
C GLY A 234 10.50 -1.84 -13.42
N ASN A 235 11.62 -1.60 -14.13
CA ASN A 235 11.71 -1.83 -15.57
C ASN A 235 11.65 -3.33 -15.93
N GLU A 236 12.24 -4.18 -15.10
CA GLU A 236 12.23 -5.63 -15.29
C GLU A 236 10.83 -6.22 -15.11
N LEU A 237 10.10 -5.82 -14.05
CA LEU A 237 8.70 -6.16 -13.87
C LEU A 237 7.88 -5.77 -15.10
N ASN A 238 8.09 -4.56 -15.62
CA ASN A 238 7.40 -4.07 -16.79
C ASN A 238 7.66 -4.97 -18.02
N LYS A 239 8.94 -5.26 -18.31
CA LYS A 239 9.38 -6.12 -19.43
C LYS A 239 8.91 -7.57 -19.31
N LYS A 240 8.86 -8.12 -18.09
CA LYS A 240 8.39 -9.49 -17.80
C LYS A 240 6.87 -9.65 -17.92
N GLY A 241 6.14 -8.60 -18.28
CA GLY A 241 4.69 -8.64 -18.52
C GLY A 241 3.85 -7.87 -17.50
N GLY A 242 4.48 -7.28 -16.47
CA GLY A 242 3.79 -6.44 -15.49
C GLY A 242 3.09 -5.24 -16.16
N GLY A 243 3.69 -4.63 -17.18
CA GLY A 243 3.05 -3.55 -17.93
C GLY A 243 1.75 -3.96 -18.61
N LYS A 244 1.69 -5.17 -19.16
CA LYS A 244 0.45 -5.70 -19.75
C LYS A 244 -0.64 -5.88 -18.71
N LEU A 245 -0.28 -6.37 -17.52
CA LEU A 245 -1.22 -6.52 -16.39
C LEU A 245 -1.74 -5.17 -15.89
N VAL A 246 -0.86 -4.15 -15.82
CA VAL A 246 -1.22 -2.76 -15.52
C VAL A 246 -2.24 -2.24 -16.54
N ASP A 247 -1.92 -2.35 -17.84
CA ASP A 247 -2.76 -1.85 -18.92
C ASP A 247 -4.14 -2.49 -18.95
N GLU A 248 -4.20 -3.82 -18.77
CA GLU A 248 -5.45 -4.56 -18.70
C GLU A 248 -6.32 -4.12 -17.51
N ALA A 249 -5.72 -3.95 -16.33
CA ALA A 249 -6.43 -3.47 -15.16
C ALA A 249 -6.98 -2.06 -15.38
N VAL A 250 -6.15 -1.12 -15.87
CA VAL A 250 -6.57 0.26 -16.15
C VAL A 250 -7.72 0.29 -17.18
N LYS A 251 -7.62 -0.47 -18.27
CA LYS A 251 -8.68 -0.58 -19.29
C LYS A 251 -9.98 -1.13 -18.71
N MET A 252 -9.91 -2.17 -17.88
CA MET A 252 -11.09 -2.77 -17.23
C MET A 252 -11.85 -1.75 -16.36
N PHE A 253 -11.14 -0.84 -15.68
CA PHE A 253 -11.76 0.19 -14.86
C PHE A 253 -12.23 1.42 -15.65
N ALA A 254 -11.55 1.77 -16.73
CA ALA A 254 -12.02 2.79 -17.66
C ALA A 254 -13.35 2.38 -18.31
N ALA A 255 -13.46 1.12 -18.75
CA ALA A 255 -14.67 0.58 -19.38
C ALA A 255 -15.88 0.46 -18.43
N LYS A 256 -15.67 0.39 -17.11
CA LYS A 256 -16.76 0.40 -16.11
C LYS A 256 -17.29 1.80 -15.78
N ARG A 257 -16.63 2.85 -16.27
CA ARG A 257 -16.98 4.26 -16.03
C ARG A 257 -17.60 4.96 -17.24
N GLY A 258 -17.57 4.33 -18.42
CA GLY A 258 -18.32 4.74 -19.61
C GLY A 258 -19.60 3.93 -19.73
#